data_AF-A0A0M4RS25-F1
#
_entry.id   AF-A0A0M4RS25-F1
#
_cell.length_a   1.000
_cell.length_b   1.000
_cell.length_c   1.000
_cell.angle_alpha   90.00
_cell.angle_beta   90.00
_cell.angle_gamma   90.00
#
_symmetry.space_group_name_H-M   'P 1'
#
loop_
_entity.id
_entity.type
_entity.pdbx_description
1 polymer ?
#
loop_
_entity_poly.entity_id
_entity_poly.type
_entity_poly.pdbx_seq_one_letter_code
_entity_poly.pdbx_strand_id
1 'polypeptide(L)'
;MTETLAKTSHFPGTHQRLSPSVASCYNRGMSNTIPMRVEVELFEAAKSVGSIVSRSATQQLNHWARIGRELEADPRISPRDIQRVLAGDKTYDNLNEVSQAVVRVGWDERVAERLASLDLAAEFTKAGRSWTEADAHGHTVVHGGAEHSSSADA
;
A
#
# COMPACT_ATOMS: atom_id res chain seq x y z
N MET A 1 26.83 58.47 -31.18
CA MET A 1 28.04 57.79 -30.68
C MET A 1 27.73 57.34 -29.27
N THR A 2 27.58 56.07 -28.89
CA THR A 2 27.91 54.78 -29.52
C THR A 2 27.14 53.68 -28.77
N GLU A 3 26.53 52.80 -29.56
CA GLU A 3 26.17 51.38 -29.39
C GLU A 3 26.05 50.77 -27.97
N THR A 4 24.82 50.39 -27.64
CA THR A 4 24.48 49.38 -26.63
C THR A 4 24.53 48.00 -27.29
N LEU A 5 25.56 47.21 -26.98
CA LEU A 5 25.71 45.83 -27.47
C LEU A 5 24.84 44.85 -26.66
N ALA A 6 23.89 44.21 -27.35
CA ALA A 6 23.12 43.08 -26.86
C ALA A 6 24.01 41.84 -26.76
N LYS A 7 24.06 41.22 -25.57
CA LYS A 7 24.77 39.96 -25.33
C LYS A 7 23.81 38.80 -25.54
N THR A 8 23.75 38.29 -26.78
CA THR A 8 23.06 37.05 -27.13
C THR A 8 23.85 35.85 -26.59
N SER A 9 23.34 35.18 -25.55
CA SER A 9 23.87 33.90 -25.08
C SER A 9 23.37 32.76 -25.97
N HIS A 10 24.25 32.27 -26.82
CA HIS A 10 24.06 31.06 -27.62
C HIS A 10 24.22 29.83 -26.71
N PHE A 11 23.12 29.14 -26.39
CA PHE A 11 23.14 27.81 -25.77
C PHE A 11 23.23 26.75 -26.88
N PRO A 12 24.32 25.98 -27.00
CA PRO A 12 24.33 24.85 -27.91
C PRO A 12 23.57 23.69 -27.28
N GLY A 13 22.34 23.47 -27.74
CA GLY A 13 21.56 22.27 -27.46
C GLY A 13 22.29 21.04 -28.02
N THR A 14 22.89 20.25 -27.14
CA THR A 14 23.44 18.94 -27.48
C THR A 14 22.27 17.99 -27.66
N HIS A 15 21.81 17.79 -28.91
CA HIS A 15 21.00 16.62 -29.24
C HIS A 15 21.89 15.39 -29.08
N GLN A 16 21.86 14.80 -27.88
CA GLN A 16 22.51 13.53 -27.60
C GLN A 16 21.73 12.45 -28.37
N ARG A 17 22.09 12.27 -29.64
CA ARG A 17 21.59 11.22 -30.51
C ARG A 17 22.14 9.91 -29.93
N LEU A 18 21.35 9.24 -29.10
CA LEU A 18 21.69 7.95 -28.53
C LEU A 18 22.08 6.99 -29.66
N SER A 19 23.24 6.35 -29.52
CA SER A 19 23.76 5.37 -30.47
C SER A 19 22.75 4.22 -30.66
N PRO A 20 22.46 3.78 -31.91
CA PRO A 20 21.56 2.65 -32.18
C PRO A 20 21.99 1.35 -31.49
N SER A 21 23.28 1.25 -31.13
CA SER A 21 23.86 0.08 -30.46
C SER A 21 23.39 -0.04 -29.01
N VAL A 22 23.24 1.08 -28.29
CA VAL A 22 22.82 1.06 -26.87
C VAL A 22 21.34 0.73 -26.73
N ALA A 23 20.52 1.16 -27.69
CA ALA A 23 19.09 0.81 -27.75
C ALA A 23 18.84 -0.67 -28.12
N SER A 24 19.76 -1.29 -28.87
CA SER A 24 19.64 -2.68 -29.31
C SER A 24 19.81 -3.70 -28.15
N CYS A 25 20.68 -3.38 -27.18
CA CYS A 25 20.87 -4.22 -25.99
C CYS A 25 19.65 -4.28 -25.09
N TYR A 26 18.82 -3.23 -25.05
CA TYR A 26 17.62 -3.20 -24.22
C TYR A 26 16.50 -4.09 -24.76
N ASN A 27 16.42 -4.33 -26.07
CA ASN A 27 15.23 -4.95 -26.69
C ASN A 27 15.41 -6.42 -27.11
N ARG A 28 16.63 -6.96 -27.14
CA ARG A 28 16.87 -8.31 -27.69
C ARG A 28 16.84 -9.45 -26.64
N GLY A 29 16.65 -9.12 -25.36
CA GLY A 29 16.58 -10.10 -24.27
C GLY A 29 15.56 -9.74 -23.19
N MET A 30 14.52 -8.97 -23.52
CA MET A 30 13.45 -8.67 -22.58
C MET A 30 12.71 -9.95 -22.24
N SER A 31 13.09 -10.52 -21.10
CA SER A 31 12.34 -11.48 -20.30
C SER A 31 10.83 -11.34 -20.53
N ASN A 32 10.12 -12.47 -20.63
CA ASN A 32 8.66 -12.54 -20.68
C ASN A 32 8.04 -12.02 -19.36
N THR A 33 8.19 -10.73 -19.07
CA THR A 33 7.70 -10.08 -17.85
C THR A 33 6.54 -9.18 -18.20
N ILE A 34 5.44 -9.34 -17.48
CA ILE A 34 4.26 -8.48 -17.59
C ILE A 34 4.46 -7.30 -16.63
N PRO A 35 4.31 -6.03 -17.07
CA PRO A 35 4.35 -4.88 -16.17
C PRO A 35 3.20 -4.95 -15.15
N MET A 36 3.50 -4.77 -13.86
CA MET A 36 2.50 -4.68 -12.80
C MET A 36 2.78 -3.47 -11.90
N ARG A 37 1.73 -2.89 -11.31
CA ARG A 37 1.87 -1.90 -10.24
C ARG A 37 2.11 -2.64 -8.92
N VAL A 38 2.99 -2.08 -8.11
CA VAL A 38 3.34 -2.61 -6.78
C VAL A 38 3.24 -1.44 -5.80
N GLU A 39 2.69 -1.70 -4.62
CA GLU A 39 2.65 -0.73 -3.55
C GLU A 39 4.05 -0.28 -3.13
N VAL A 40 4.20 1.01 -2.83
CA VAL A 40 5.50 1.60 -2.49
C VAL A 40 6.10 0.93 -1.25
N GLU A 41 5.27 0.69 -0.23
CA GLU A 41 5.72 0.05 1.01
C GLU A 41 6.20 -1.39 0.77
N LEU A 42 5.49 -2.16 -0.05
CA LEU A 42 5.88 -3.51 -0.42
C LEU A 42 7.20 -3.53 -1.20
N PHE A 43 7.40 -2.55 -2.08
CA PHE A 43 8.66 -2.42 -2.83
C PHE A 43 9.84 -2.05 -1.91
N GLU A 44 9.66 -1.09 -0.99
CA GLU A 44 10.71 -0.70 -0.04
C GLU A 44 11.03 -1.83 0.95
N ALA A 45 10.03 -2.59 1.40
CA ALA A 45 10.23 -3.81 2.19
C ALA A 45 11.08 -4.85 1.42
N ALA A 46 10.76 -5.08 0.15
CA ALA A 46 11.52 -5.99 -0.71
C ALA A 46 12.96 -5.52 -0.94
N LYS A 47 13.17 -4.21 -1.11
CA LYS A 47 14.51 -3.61 -1.25
C LYS A 47 15.33 -3.77 0.02
N SER A 48 14.73 -3.51 1.18
CA SER A 48 15.37 -3.67 2.49
C SER A 48 15.84 -5.10 2.70
N VAL A 49 14.94 -6.08 2.56
CA VAL A 49 15.28 -7.50 2.73
C VAL A 49 16.24 -7.98 1.65
N GLY A 50 16.03 -7.59 0.39
CA GLY A 50 16.89 -7.94 -0.73
C GLY A 50 18.34 -7.49 -0.51
N SER A 51 18.56 -6.32 0.08
CA SER A 51 19.91 -5.80 0.35
C SER A 51 20.72 -6.72 1.28
N ILE A 52 20.07 -7.34 2.27
CA ILE A 52 20.69 -8.25 3.24
C ILE A 52 21.16 -9.55 2.56
N VAL A 53 20.42 -10.02 1.56
CA VAL A 53 20.67 -11.30 0.87
C VAL A 53 21.18 -11.13 -0.56
N SER A 54 21.71 -9.94 -0.88
CA SER A 54 22.28 -9.57 -2.18
C SER A 54 21.32 -9.77 -3.38
N ARG A 55 20.06 -9.36 -3.24
CA ARG A 55 19.03 -9.36 -4.30
C ARG A 55 18.47 -7.96 -4.53
N SER A 56 18.12 -7.65 -5.78
CA SER A 56 17.34 -6.44 -6.07
C SER A 56 15.91 -6.55 -5.52
N ALA A 57 15.21 -5.43 -5.36
CA ALA A 57 13.81 -5.41 -4.92
C ALA A 57 12.92 -6.30 -5.81
N THR A 58 13.05 -6.19 -7.14
CA THR A 58 12.30 -7.04 -8.09
C THR A 58 12.63 -8.53 -7.93
N GLN A 59 13.90 -8.89 -7.73
CA GLN A 59 14.29 -10.27 -7.49
C GLN A 59 13.71 -10.78 -6.16
N GLN A 60 13.70 -9.95 -5.13
CA GLN A 60 13.14 -10.30 -3.83
C GLN A 60 11.61 -10.46 -3.89
N LEU A 61 10.89 -9.59 -4.60
CA LEU A 61 9.46 -9.75 -4.85
C LEU A 61 9.16 -11.05 -5.60
N ASN A 62 9.91 -11.34 -6.66
CA ASN A 62 9.77 -12.60 -7.40
C ASN A 62 10.07 -13.82 -6.52
N HIS A 63 11.02 -13.70 -5.59
CA HIS A 63 11.33 -14.76 -4.64
C HIS A 63 10.18 -15.00 -3.66
N TRP A 64 9.63 -13.95 -3.06
CA TRP A 64 8.45 -14.06 -2.20
C TRP A 64 7.23 -14.60 -2.93
N ALA A 65 6.98 -14.16 -4.16
CA ALA A 65 5.87 -14.68 -4.97
C ALA A 65 6.02 -16.18 -5.23
N ARG A 66 7.25 -16.67 -5.49
CA ARG A 66 7.50 -18.11 -5.60
C ARG A 66 7.24 -18.84 -4.30
N ILE A 67 7.76 -18.33 -3.17
CA ILE A 67 7.50 -18.91 -1.85
C ILE A 67 6.01 -18.95 -1.56
N GLY A 68 5.28 -17.85 -1.78
CA GLY A 68 3.84 -17.77 -1.55
C GLY A 68 3.06 -18.82 -2.35
N ARG A 69 3.40 -19.03 -3.63
CA ARG A 69 2.77 -20.08 -4.42
C ARG A 69 3.05 -21.49 -3.89
N GLU A 70 4.30 -21.78 -3.50
CA GLU A 70 4.61 -23.08 -2.90
C GLU A 70 3.91 -23.26 -1.55
N LEU A 71 3.75 -22.17 -0.79
CA LEU A 71 3.04 -22.14 0.48
C LEU A 71 1.57 -22.51 0.27
N GLU A 72 0.88 -21.84 -0.65
CA GLU A 72 -0.52 -22.11 -0.99
C GLU A 72 -0.78 -23.52 -1.53
N ALA A 73 0.21 -24.12 -2.19
CA ALA A 73 0.13 -25.49 -2.69
C ALA A 73 0.37 -26.56 -1.62
N ASP A 74 0.89 -26.19 -0.45
CA ASP A 74 1.24 -27.13 0.61
C ASP A 74 -0.02 -27.73 1.26
N PRO A 75 -0.20 -29.07 1.26
CA PRO A 75 -1.39 -29.71 1.84
C PRO A 75 -1.51 -29.52 3.37
N ARG A 76 -0.46 -29.06 4.05
CA ARG A 76 -0.49 -28.70 5.48
C ARG A 76 -1.19 -27.36 5.71
N ILE A 77 -1.38 -26.55 4.68
CA ILE A 77 -2.24 -25.37 4.72
C ILE A 77 -3.63 -25.82 4.33
N SER A 78 -4.59 -25.55 5.21
CA SER A 78 -5.99 -25.92 5.02
C SER A 78 -6.78 -24.65 4.70
N PRO A 79 -7.07 -24.35 3.42
CA PRO A 79 -7.89 -23.19 3.06
C PRO A 79 -9.24 -23.20 3.77
N ARG A 80 -9.82 -24.40 3.96
CA ARG A 80 -11.07 -24.58 4.71
C ARG A 80 -10.95 -24.09 6.16
N ASP A 81 -9.89 -24.46 6.86
CA ASP A 81 -9.71 -24.06 8.25
C ASP A 81 -9.39 -22.57 8.38
N ILE A 82 -8.60 -22.02 7.46
CA ILE A 82 -8.34 -20.57 7.36
C ILE A 82 -9.67 -19.83 7.20
N GLN A 83 -10.52 -20.24 6.26
CA GLN A 83 -11.83 -19.61 6.04
C GLN A 83 -12.73 -19.71 7.27
N ARG A 84 -12.72 -20.84 7.99
CA ARG A 84 -13.48 -20.99 9.24
C ARG A 84 -12.99 -20.05 10.34
N VAL A 85 -11.68 -19.87 10.49
CA VAL A 85 -11.15 -18.88 11.46
C VAL A 85 -11.54 -17.47 11.04
N LEU A 86 -11.38 -17.14 9.76
CA LEU A 86 -11.75 -15.84 9.24
C LEU A 86 -13.27 -15.56 9.36
N ALA A 87 -14.12 -16.60 9.36
CA ALA A 87 -15.56 -16.51 9.61
C ALA A 87 -15.93 -16.48 11.11
N GLY A 88 -15.00 -16.79 12.02
CA GLY A 88 -15.26 -16.90 13.46
C GLY A 88 -15.73 -18.28 13.93
N ASP A 89 -15.77 -19.29 13.05
CA ASP A 89 -16.26 -20.65 13.32
C ASP A 89 -15.18 -21.61 13.86
N LYS A 90 -13.94 -21.13 13.99
CA LYS A 90 -12.80 -21.89 14.51
C LYS A 90 -11.84 -20.94 15.22
N THR A 91 -11.18 -21.44 16.26
CA THR A 91 -10.14 -20.70 17.00
C THR A 91 -8.85 -20.61 16.19
N TYR A 92 -8.26 -19.42 16.12
CA TYR A 92 -6.98 -19.12 15.49
C TYR A 92 -5.82 -19.96 16.08
N ASP A 93 -5.78 -20.12 17.39
CA ASP A 93 -4.70 -20.82 18.11
C ASP A 93 -4.62 -22.33 17.78
N ASN A 94 -5.67 -22.90 17.22
CA ASN A 94 -5.70 -24.30 16.80
C ASN A 94 -5.14 -24.53 15.38
N LEU A 95 -4.69 -23.47 14.70
CA LEU A 95 -4.02 -23.57 13.41
C LEU A 95 -2.51 -23.74 13.60
N ASN A 96 -1.85 -24.37 12.63
CA ASN A 96 -0.39 -24.31 12.55
C ASN A 96 0.11 -22.88 12.27
N GLU A 97 1.36 -22.59 12.64
CA GLU A 97 1.95 -21.24 12.55
C GLU A 97 1.86 -20.62 11.15
N VAL A 98 1.99 -21.45 10.12
CA VAL A 98 1.91 -21.01 8.72
C VAL A 98 0.48 -20.59 8.38
N SER A 99 -0.51 -21.39 8.74
CA SER A 99 -1.93 -21.06 8.50
C SER A 99 -2.36 -19.85 9.33
N GLN A 100 -1.82 -19.69 10.54
CA GLN A 100 -1.99 -18.48 11.34
C GLN A 100 -1.44 -17.24 10.61
N ALA A 101 -0.27 -17.34 9.97
CA ALA A 101 0.28 -16.24 9.17
C ALA A 101 -0.64 -15.84 8.01
N VAL A 102 -1.22 -16.81 7.31
CA VAL A 102 -2.18 -16.54 6.24
C VAL A 102 -3.47 -15.90 6.78
N VAL A 103 -3.96 -16.32 7.95
CA VAL A 103 -5.12 -15.68 8.59
C VAL A 103 -4.87 -14.19 8.89
N ARG A 104 -3.67 -13.82 9.35
CA ARG A 104 -3.34 -12.41 9.62
C ARG A 104 -3.47 -11.55 8.36
N VAL A 105 -2.97 -12.04 7.22
CA VAL A 105 -3.15 -11.37 5.92
C VAL A 105 -4.64 -11.22 5.58
N GLY A 106 -5.43 -12.29 5.73
CA GLY A 106 -6.87 -12.24 5.47
C GLY A 106 -7.66 -11.32 6.41
N TRP A 107 -7.19 -11.11 7.65
CA TRP A 107 -7.76 -10.10 8.54
C TRP A 107 -7.41 -8.69 8.10
N ASP A 108 -6.16 -8.42 7.73
CA ASP A 108 -5.74 -7.10 7.23
C ASP A 108 -6.57 -6.71 6.00
N GLU A 109 -6.77 -7.63 5.05
CA GLU A 109 -7.61 -7.43 3.87
C GLU A 109 -9.07 -7.12 4.25
N ARG A 110 -9.69 -7.94 5.11
CA ARG A 110 -11.09 -7.75 5.52
C ARG A 110 -11.31 -6.49 6.35
N VAL A 111 -10.33 -6.11 7.17
CA VAL A 111 -10.38 -4.87 7.95
C VAL A 111 -10.30 -3.69 6.99
N ALA A 112 -9.37 -3.69 6.03
CA ALA A 112 -9.26 -2.64 5.03
C ALA A 112 -10.54 -2.50 4.20
N GLU A 113 -11.09 -3.61 3.70
CA GLU A 113 -12.37 -3.63 2.96
C GLU A 113 -13.53 -3.07 3.79
N ARG A 114 -13.65 -3.50 5.06
CA ARG A 114 -14.71 -3.01 5.95
C ARG A 114 -14.55 -1.52 6.22
N LEU A 115 -13.35 -1.06 6.56
CA LEU A 115 -13.08 0.36 6.80
C LEU A 115 -13.39 1.21 5.57
N ALA A 116 -13.05 0.75 4.37
CA ALA A 116 -13.36 1.45 3.12
C ALA A 116 -14.87 1.53 2.82
N SER A 117 -15.67 0.61 3.36
CA SER A 117 -17.12 0.56 3.16
C SER A 117 -17.93 1.34 4.21
N LEU A 118 -17.31 1.72 5.32
CA LEU A 118 -18.00 2.35 6.45
C LEU A 118 -18.16 3.86 6.23
N ASP A 119 -19.35 4.37 6.49
CA ASP A 119 -19.64 5.81 6.63
C ASP A 119 -20.35 6.07 7.96
N LEU A 120 -19.58 5.98 9.04
CA LEU A 120 -20.09 6.17 10.40
C LEU A 120 -20.60 7.59 10.63
N ALA A 121 -20.02 8.58 9.94
CA ALA A 121 -20.45 9.97 10.01
C ALA A 121 -21.89 10.13 9.50
N ALA A 122 -22.20 9.56 8.33
CA ALA A 122 -23.56 9.55 7.79
C ALA A 122 -24.52 8.74 8.68
N GLU A 123 -24.09 7.58 9.19
CA GLU A 123 -24.91 6.77 10.10
C GLU A 123 -25.28 7.51 11.39
N PHE A 124 -24.30 8.12 12.07
CA PHE A 124 -24.55 8.87 13.31
C PHE A 124 -25.37 10.13 13.07
N THR A 125 -25.13 10.84 11.97
CA THR A 125 -25.93 12.00 11.56
C THR A 125 -27.39 11.59 11.35
N LYS A 126 -27.64 10.50 10.62
CA LYS A 126 -28.99 9.95 10.41
C LYS A 126 -29.65 9.53 11.73
N ALA A 127 -28.87 9.01 12.68
CA ALA A 127 -29.36 8.61 13.99
C ALA A 127 -29.54 9.79 14.97
N GLY A 128 -29.16 11.02 14.59
CA GLY A 128 -29.20 12.18 15.48
C GLY A 128 -28.25 12.09 16.68
N ARG A 129 -27.19 11.28 16.58
CA ARG A 129 -26.21 11.06 17.65
C ARG A 129 -25.02 11.99 17.48
N SER A 130 -24.56 12.58 18.57
CA SER A 130 -23.25 13.23 18.58
C SER A 130 -22.14 12.20 18.45
N TRP A 131 -21.06 12.58 17.79
CA TRP A 131 -19.88 11.74 17.59
C TRP A 131 -18.61 12.59 17.53
N THR A 132 -17.47 11.92 17.58
CA THR A 132 -16.17 12.56 17.69
C THR A 132 -15.18 11.85 16.77
N GLU A 133 -14.36 12.61 16.06
CA GLU A 133 -13.26 12.09 15.25
C GLU A 133 -11.96 12.84 15.49
N ALA A 134 -10.86 12.29 14.98
CA ALA A 134 -9.58 12.98 14.90
C ALA A 134 -9.44 13.60 13.51
N ASP A 135 -9.10 14.89 13.45
CA ASP A 135 -8.78 15.57 12.19
C ASP A 135 -7.44 15.09 11.60
N ALA A 136 -7.04 15.64 10.46
CA ALA A 136 -5.79 15.30 9.78
C ALA A 136 -4.52 15.60 10.61
N HIS A 137 -4.63 16.38 11.68
CA HIS A 137 -3.54 16.70 12.61
C HIS A 137 -3.63 15.88 13.91
N GLY A 138 -4.63 15.01 14.03
CA GLY A 138 -4.89 14.22 15.22
C GLY A 138 -5.66 14.97 16.32
N HIS A 139 -6.19 16.17 16.04
CA HIS A 139 -7.01 16.88 17.01
C HIS A 139 -8.43 16.33 17.04
N THR A 140 -8.98 16.22 18.24
CA THR A 140 -10.35 15.75 18.46
C THR A 140 -11.38 16.81 18.05
N VAL A 141 -12.30 16.46 17.15
CA VAL A 141 -13.41 17.30 16.68
C VAL A 141 -14.74 16.64 17.04
N VAL A 142 -15.69 17.41 17.57
CA VAL A 142 -17.01 16.92 17.97
C VAL A 142 -18.06 17.36 16.94
N HIS A 143 -18.89 16.43 16.51
CA HIS A 143 -19.94 16.62 15.51
C HIS A 143 -21.30 16.26 16.09
N GLY A 144 -22.29 17.14 15.92
CA GLY A 144 -23.63 16.96 16.47
C GLY A 144 -23.66 17.16 17.99
N GLY A 145 -24.80 17.65 18.48
CA GLY A 145 -24.96 18.18 19.83
C GLY A 145 -25.44 19.62 19.73
N ALA A 146 -26.76 19.80 19.81
CA ALA A 146 -27.28 21.09 20.21
C ALA A 146 -26.69 21.43 21.57
N GLU A 147 -26.20 22.66 21.67
CA GLU A 147 -25.71 23.33 22.86
C GLU A 147 -26.41 22.82 24.12
N HIS A 148 -25.71 22.06 24.97
CA HIS A 148 -25.95 22.22 26.39
C HIS A 148 -25.27 23.52 26.77
N SER A 149 -26.01 24.61 26.57
CA SER A 149 -25.75 25.85 27.28
C SER A 149 -25.63 25.50 28.75
N SER A 150 -24.43 25.63 29.28
CA SER A 150 -24.18 25.64 30.71
C SER A 150 -24.95 26.83 31.29
N SER A 151 -26.22 26.64 31.65
CA SER A 151 -26.93 27.52 32.57
C SER A 151 -26.34 27.33 33.96
N ALA A 152 -25.20 27.97 34.20
CA ALA A 152 -24.73 28.24 35.54
C ALA A 152 -25.37 29.58 35.96
N ASP A 153 -26.61 29.49 36.42
CA ASP A 153 -27.28 30.54 37.19
C ASP A 153 -28.04 29.84 38.33
N ALA A 154 -27.44 29.87 39.52
CA ALA A 154 -28.03 29.94 40.87
C ALA A 154 -26.98 29.57 41.94
#